data_AF-A0A7V2VKI3-F1
#
_entry.id   AF-A0A7V2VKI3-F1
#
_cell.length_a   1.000
_cell.length_b   1.000
_cell.length_c   1.000
_cell.angle_alpha   90.00
_cell.angle_beta   90.00
_cell.angle_gamma   90.00
#
_symmetry.space_group_name_H-M   'P 1'
#
loop_
_entity.id
_entity.type
_entity.pdbx_description
1 polymer ?
#
loop_
_entity_poly.entity_id
_entity_poly.type
_entity_poly.pdbx_seq_one_letter_code
_entity_poly.pdbx_strand_id
1 'polypeptide(L)'
;MDTRKVLLWALLLSLLFPLTGCTPLPQGAKDAVLASFPPEEEPRLLSTHKARLLPEDAAAGVEEVWCVEVAYRCWSCPHGEWRTCVSGYLVRRIEKQWESAEMRTEEEWAEWEARGCPVVPEAP
;
A
#
# COMPACT_ATOMS: atom_id res chain seq x y z
N MET A 1 15.17 -34.03 -35.25
CA MET A 1 14.72 -33.26 -34.07
C MET A 1 13.71 -32.23 -34.56
N ASP A 2 12.49 -32.34 -34.08
CA ASP A 2 11.31 -31.65 -34.62
C ASP A 2 11.20 -30.23 -34.04
N THR A 3 11.59 -29.23 -34.84
CA THR A 3 11.63 -27.80 -34.48
C THR A 3 10.28 -27.25 -34.05
N ARG A 4 9.16 -27.90 -34.42
CA ARG A 4 7.81 -27.52 -34.00
C ARG A 4 7.55 -27.79 -32.51
N LYS A 5 8.17 -28.82 -31.93
CA LYS A 5 8.03 -29.12 -30.49
C LYS A 5 8.76 -28.09 -29.63
N VAL A 6 9.92 -27.61 -30.06
CA VAL A 6 10.71 -26.62 -29.32
C VAL A 6 9.98 -25.26 -29.24
N LEU A 7 9.32 -24.84 -30.32
CA LEU A 7 8.54 -23.60 -30.34
C LEU A 7 7.28 -23.68 -29.45
N LEU A 8 6.58 -24.81 -29.45
CA LEU A 8 5.41 -24.98 -28.57
C LEU A 8 5.79 -24.96 -27.08
N TRP A 9 6.93 -25.55 -26.71
CA TRP A 9 7.42 -25.52 -25.33
C TRP A 9 7.88 -24.11 -24.89
N ALA A 10 8.49 -23.34 -25.79
CA ALA A 10 8.89 -21.95 -25.52
C ALA A 10 7.69 -21.00 -25.36
N LEU A 11 6.61 -21.21 -26.11
CA LEU A 11 5.34 -20.47 -25.98
C LEU A 11 4.56 -20.85 -24.72
N LEU A 12 4.63 -22.11 -24.27
CA LEU A 12 3.99 -22.53 -23.01
C LEU A 12 4.73 -22.01 -21.77
N LEU A 13 6.07 -21.88 -21.81
CA LEU A 13 6.83 -21.34 -20.68
C LEU A 13 6.59 -19.84 -20.46
N SER A 14 6.26 -19.09 -21.51
CA SER A 14 5.98 -17.65 -21.44
C SER A 14 4.55 -17.33 -20.95
N LEU A 15 3.66 -18.32 -20.88
CA LEU A 15 2.30 -18.20 -20.35
C LEU A 15 2.21 -18.52 -18.83
N LEU A 16 3.32 -18.88 -18.18
CA LEU A 16 3.35 -19.27 -16.76
C LEU A 16 3.78 -18.14 -15.80
N PHE A 17 4.10 -16.95 -16.30
CA PHE A 17 4.37 -15.76 -15.48
C PHE A 17 3.60 -14.57 -16.06
N PRO A 18 2.45 -14.22 -15.45
CA PRO A 18 2.53 -13.33 -14.31
C PRO A 18 1.55 -13.76 -13.22
N LEU A 19 2.02 -14.59 -12.28
CA LEU A 19 1.52 -14.45 -10.92
C LEU A 19 2.19 -13.17 -10.40
N THR A 20 1.62 -12.01 -10.72
CA THR A 20 1.90 -10.79 -9.97
C THR A 20 1.51 -11.10 -8.54
N GLY A 21 2.51 -11.50 -7.76
CA GLY A 21 2.32 -12.00 -6.40
C GLY A 21 1.61 -10.93 -5.60
N CYS A 22 0.44 -11.28 -5.07
CA CYS A 22 -0.11 -10.63 -3.89
C CYS A 22 0.92 -10.79 -2.77
N THR A 23 1.90 -9.90 -2.75
CA THR A 23 2.88 -9.86 -1.67
C THR A 23 2.11 -9.31 -0.47
N PRO A 24 1.94 -10.07 0.62
CA PRO A 24 1.26 -9.55 1.79
C PRO A 24 2.08 -8.42 2.40
N LEU A 25 1.40 -7.45 3.00
CA LEU A 25 2.05 -6.39 3.77
C LEU A 25 2.93 -7.02 4.87
N PRO A 26 4.23 -6.70 4.94
CA PRO A 26 5.11 -7.22 6.00
C PRO A 26 4.59 -6.86 7.39
N GLN A 27 4.80 -7.75 8.37
CA GLN A 27 4.26 -7.56 9.71
C GLN A 27 4.74 -6.24 10.36
N GLY A 28 6.02 -5.88 10.20
CA GLY A 28 6.53 -4.61 10.72
C GLY A 28 5.89 -3.37 10.09
N ALA A 29 5.50 -3.45 8.81
CA ALA A 29 4.76 -2.39 8.13
C ALA A 29 3.32 -2.29 8.64
N LYS A 30 2.67 -3.44 8.87
CA LYS A 30 1.35 -3.52 9.50
C LYS A 30 1.37 -2.95 10.92
N ASP A 31 2.38 -3.27 11.70
CA ASP A 31 2.52 -2.77 13.06
C ASP A 31 2.76 -1.26 13.07
N ALA A 32 3.61 -0.75 12.17
CA ALA A 32 3.89 0.68 12.05
C ALA A 32 2.63 1.50 11.72
N VAL A 33 1.78 1.03 10.79
CA VAL A 33 0.55 1.76 10.45
C VAL A 33 -0.51 1.67 11.55
N LEU A 34 -0.69 0.49 12.18
CA LEU A 34 -1.71 0.32 13.21
C LEU A 34 -1.31 1.01 14.53
N ALA A 35 -0.02 1.19 14.78
CA ALA A 35 0.48 1.94 15.94
C ALA A 35 0.16 3.44 15.87
N SER A 36 -0.21 3.98 14.70
CA SER A 36 -0.61 5.39 14.54
C SER A 36 -2.01 5.68 15.11
N PHE A 37 -2.78 4.65 15.45
CA PHE A 37 -4.16 4.77 15.90
C PHE A 37 -4.28 4.41 17.39
N PRO A 38 -5.05 5.18 18.17
CA PRO A 38 -5.42 4.78 19.52
C PRO A 38 -6.41 3.58 19.48
N PRO A 39 -6.42 2.71 20.51
CA PRO A 39 -7.19 1.46 20.47
C PRO A 39 -8.70 1.63 20.25
N GLU A 40 -9.28 2.73 20.71
CA GLU A 40 -10.70 3.06 20.57
C GLU A 40 -11.15 3.37 19.14
N GLU A 41 -10.21 3.65 18.24
CA GLU A 41 -10.48 3.88 16.82
C GLU A 41 -10.60 2.58 16.03
N GLU A 42 -10.31 1.42 16.63
CA GLU A 42 -10.50 0.10 16.02
C GLU A 42 -10.00 -0.01 14.56
N PRO A 43 -8.74 0.38 14.27
CA PRO A 43 -8.22 0.47 12.90
C PRO A 43 -8.18 -0.90 12.21
N ARG A 44 -8.53 -0.91 10.92
CA ARG A 44 -8.52 -2.11 10.07
C ARG A 44 -7.94 -1.78 8.71
N LEU A 45 -7.00 -2.60 8.25
CA LEU A 45 -6.46 -2.46 6.90
C LEU A 45 -7.52 -2.91 5.89
N LEU A 46 -7.89 -2.03 4.97
CA LEU A 46 -8.81 -2.33 3.88
C LEU A 46 -8.06 -2.88 2.66
N SER A 47 -6.98 -2.20 2.27
CA SER A 47 -6.18 -2.56 1.11
C SER A 47 -4.70 -2.26 1.34
N THR A 48 -3.84 -3.00 0.64
CA THR A 48 -2.38 -2.82 0.71
C THR A 48 -1.80 -2.99 -0.68
N HIS A 49 -0.99 -2.03 -1.12
CA HIS A 49 -0.37 -2.03 -2.44
C HIS A 49 1.13 -1.76 -2.30
N LYS A 50 1.98 -2.63 -2.87
CA LYS A 50 3.41 -2.36 -2.93
C LYS A 50 3.66 -1.29 -3.99
N ALA A 51 4.13 -0.14 -3.54
CA ALA A 51 4.25 1.05 -4.36
C ALA A 51 5.55 1.05 -5.18
N ARG A 52 5.58 1.88 -6.23
CA ARG A 52 6.83 2.21 -6.91
C ARG A 52 7.70 3.12 -6.02
N LEU A 53 9.00 2.83 -5.98
CA LEU A 53 9.99 3.75 -5.43
C LEU A 53 10.22 4.93 -6.38
N LEU A 54 10.16 6.13 -5.84
CA LEU A 54 10.49 7.38 -6.52
C LEU A 54 11.96 7.76 -6.26
N PRO A 55 12.56 8.66 -7.05
CA PRO A 55 13.97 9.06 -6.87
C PRO A 55 14.30 9.56 -5.46
N GLU A 56 13.39 10.27 -4.81
CA GLU A 56 13.52 10.79 -3.46
C GLU A 56 13.56 9.68 -2.38
N ASP A 57 12.92 8.54 -2.63
CA ASP A 57 12.99 7.37 -1.73
C ASP A 57 14.41 6.81 -1.71
N ALA A 58 15.03 6.71 -2.89
CA ALA A 58 16.40 6.26 -3.00
C ALA A 58 17.36 7.23 -2.31
N ALA A 59 17.11 8.55 -2.43
CA ALA A 59 17.88 9.57 -1.71
C ALA A 59 17.71 9.49 -0.19
N ALA A 60 16.54 9.04 0.28
CA ALA A 60 16.22 8.83 1.69
C ALA A 60 16.61 7.43 2.23
N GLY A 61 17.19 6.55 1.40
CA GLY A 61 17.56 5.18 1.82
C GLY A 61 16.36 4.25 2.03
N VAL A 62 15.21 4.56 1.42
CA VAL A 62 14.00 3.75 1.50
C VAL A 62 14.13 2.53 0.60
N GLU A 63 13.95 1.34 1.18
CA GLU A 63 14.07 0.05 0.50
C GLU A 63 12.73 -0.43 -0.07
N GLU A 64 11.62 -0.08 0.60
CA GLU A 64 10.26 -0.50 0.23
C GLU A 64 9.26 0.60 0.59
N VAL A 65 8.23 0.76 -0.25
CA VAL A 65 7.09 1.64 0.02
C VAL A 65 5.80 0.86 -0.19
N TRP A 66 4.84 1.07 0.70
CA TRP A 66 3.51 0.48 0.65
C TRP A 66 2.46 1.56 0.79
N CYS A 67 1.46 1.53 -0.08
CA CYS A 67 0.23 2.31 0.07
C CYS A 67 -0.75 1.44 0.85
N VAL A 68 -1.21 1.91 1.99
CA VAL A 68 -2.08 1.17 2.89
C VAL A 68 -3.33 1.99 3.15
N GLU A 69 -4.48 1.41 2.87
CA GLU A 69 -5.77 2.01 3.18
C GLU A 69 -6.27 1.48 4.53
N VAL A 70 -6.68 2.40 5.39
CA VAL A 70 -7.13 2.07 6.75
C VAL A 70 -8.51 2.63 6.99
N ALA A 71 -9.43 1.75 7.40
CA ALA A 71 -10.71 2.16 8.00
C ALA A 71 -10.57 2.21 9.52
N TYR A 72 -11.13 3.25 10.12
CA TYR A 72 -11.08 3.45 11.57
C TYR A 72 -12.29 4.24 12.04
N ARG A 73 -12.60 4.15 13.32
CA ARG A 73 -13.70 4.86 13.97
C ARG A 73 -13.24 6.26 14.32
N CYS A 74 -13.95 7.27 13.85
CA CYS A 74 -13.60 8.68 14.05
C CYS A 74 -14.82 9.47 14.55
N TRP A 75 -14.59 10.54 15.30
CA TRP A 75 -15.66 11.44 15.71
C TRP A 75 -15.95 12.45 14.60
N SER A 76 -17.18 12.47 14.09
CA SER A 76 -17.60 13.44 13.08
C SER A 76 -18.24 14.66 13.74
N CYS A 77 -17.54 15.80 13.77
CA CYS A 77 -18.11 17.05 14.27
C CYS A 77 -19.38 17.50 13.53
N PRO A 78 -19.45 17.43 12.17
CA PRO A 78 -20.68 17.79 11.44
C PRO A 78 -21.90 16.93 11.77
N HIS A 79 -21.68 15.66 12.15
CA HIS A 79 -22.76 14.72 12.43
C HIS A 79 -23.02 14.51 13.94
N GLY A 80 -22.09 14.92 14.80
CA GLY A 80 -22.20 14.75 16.25
C GLY A 80 -22.22 13.29 16.69
N GLU A 81 -21.61 12.40 15.91
CA GLU A 81 -21.60 10.95 16.15
C GLU A 81 -20.28 10.31 15.71
N TRP A 82 -20.02 9.11 16.23
CA TRP A 82 -18.93 8.26 15.75
C TRP A 82 -19.28 7.67 14.39
N ARG A 83 -18.34 7.75 13.44
CA ARG A 83 -18.47 7.18 12.10
C ARG A 83 -17.25 6.37 11.72
N THR A 84 -17.35 5.64 10.63
CA THR A 84 -16.19 5.05 9.96
C THR A 84 -15.55 6.13 9.10
N CYS A 85 -14.26 6.40 9.32
CA CYS A 85 -13.40 7.15 8.42
C CYS A 85 -12.53 6.18 7.63
N VAL A 86 -12.04 6.64 6.48
CA VAL A 86 -11.05 5.93 5.67
C VAL A 86 -9.93 6.91 5.35
N SER A 87 -8.68 6.46 5.46
CA SER A 87 -7.51 7.26 5.13
C SER A 87 -6.40 6.42 4.50
N GLY A 88 -5.55 7.07 3.72
CA GLY A 88 -4.40 6.48 3.06
C GLY A 88 -3.13 6.70 3.87
N TYR A 89 -2.29 5.67 3.96
CA TYR A 89 -1.01 5.71 4.66
C TYR A 89 0.11 5.23 3.74
N LEU A 90 1.18 6.01 3.63
CA LEU A 90 2.44 5.55 3.05
C LEU A 90 3.29 4.92 4.15
N VAL A 91 3.62 3.65 3.97
CA VAL A 91 4.46 2.88 4.89
C VAL A 91 5.78 2.58 4.22
N ARG A 92 6.87 3.10 4.78
CA ARG A 92 8.22 3.05 4.21
C ARG A 92 9.11 2.16 5.06
N ARG A 93 9.98 1.40 4.40
CA ARG A 93 11.07 0.67 5.05
C ARG A 93 12.37 1.44 4.87
N ILE A 94 13.00 1.82 5.97
CA ILE A 94 14.33 2.44 5.98
C ILE A 94 15.22 1.55 6.83
N GLU A 95 16.20 0.92 6.20
CA GLU A 95 17.05 -0.11 6.80
C GLU A 95 16.24 -1.25 7.48
N LYS A 96 16.13 -1.19 8.82
CA LYS A 96 15.45 -2.18 9.67
C LYS A 96 14.17 -1.64 10.31
N GLN A 97 13.79 -0.41 10.02
CA GLN A 97 12.65 0.26 10.61
C GLN A 97 11.55 0.46 9.58
N TRP A 98 10.32 0.49 10.10
CA TRP A 98 9.12 0.80 9.33
C TRP A 98 8.53 2.10 9.86
N GLU A 99 8.27 3.03 8.95
CA GLU A 99 7.68 4.32 9.24
C GLU A 99 6.35 4.44 8.49
N SER A 100 5.35 5.02 9.13
CA SER A 100 4.03 5.28 8.56
C SER A 100 3.73 6.77 8.55
N ALA A 101 3.16 7.26 7.46
CA ALA A 101 2.69 8.63 7.33
C ALA A 101 1.30 8.63 6.71
N GLU A 102 0.36 9.35 7.33
CA GLU A 102 -1.00 9.56 6.80
C GLU A 102 -0.97 10.59 5.67
N MET A 103 -1.73 10.35 4.59
CA MET A 103 -1.91 11.31 3.51
C MET A 103 -2.97 12.34 3.92
N ARG A 104 -2.57 13.60 4.07
CA ARG A 104 -3.42 14.69 4.58
C ARG A 104 -3.52 15.88 3.63
N THR A 105 -2.49 16.12 2.85
CA THR A 105 -2.32 17.29 1.99
C THR A 105 -2.40 16.91 0.51
N GLU A 106 -2.72 17.89 -0.35
CA GLU A 106 -2.76 17.68 -1.80
C GLU A 106 -1.40 17.20 -2.36
N GLU A 107 -0.29 17.68 -1.78
CA GLU A 107 1.07 17.27 -2.17
C GLU A 107 1.32 15.80 -1.86
N GLU A 108 0.96 15.33 -0.66
CA GLU A 108 1.07 13.92 -0.27
C GLU A 108 0.19 13.01 -1.15
N TRP A 109 -1.01 13.47 -1.51
CA TRP A 109 -1.87 12.74 -2.46
C TRP A 109 -1.31 12.72 -3.89
N ALA A 110 -0.62 13.77 -4.33
CA ALA A 110 0.09 13.75 -5.60
C ALA A 110 1.25 12.73 -5.60
N GLU A 111 1.99 12.61 -4.48
CA GLU A 111 3.00 11.56 -4.31
C GLU A 111 2.38 10.16 -4.34
N TRP A 112 1.25 9.97 -3.65
CA TRP A 112 0.48 8.72 -3.65
C TRP A 112 0.13 8.28 -5.08
N GLU A 113 -0.40 9.19 -5.90
CA GLU A 113 -0.72 8.93 -7.31
C GLU A 113 0.53 8.63 -8.15
N ALA A 114 1.61 9.40 -7.98
CA ALA A 114 2.87 9.22 -8.71
C ALA A 114 3.49 7.82 -8.48
N ARG A 115 3.18 7.21 -7.32
CA ARG A 115 3.61 5.87 -6.92
C ARG A 115 2.75 4.75 -7.50
N GLY A 116 1.64 5.09 -8.16
CA GLY A 116 0.66 4.15 -8.70
C GLY A 116 -0.26 3.56 -7.63
N CYS A 117 -0.38 4.22 -6.48
CA CYS A 117 -1.26 3.76 -5.42
C CYS A 117 -2.75 3.86 -5.85
N PRO A 118 -3.61 2.94 -5.38
CA PRO A 118 -5.04 2.97 -5.71
C PRO A 118 -5.75 4.17 -5.07
N VAL A 119 -6.81 4.65 -5.71
CA VAL A 119 -7.67 5.70 -5.13
C VAL A 119 -8.29 5.19 -3.84
N VAL A 120 -8.17 5.98 -2.77
CA VAL A 120 -8.84 5.70 -1.50
C VAL A 120 -10.29 6.18 -1.59
N PRO A 121 -11.28 5.30 -1.39
CA PRO A 121 -12.68 5.71 -1.39
C PRO A 121 -12.97 6.65 -0.22
N GLU A 122 -13.83 7.64 -0.46
CA GLU A 122 -14.42 8.40 0.64
C GLU A 122 -15.25 7.46 1.51
N ALA A 123 -15.21 7.68 2.83
CA ALA A 123 -16.03 6.91 3.75
C ALA A 123 -17.53 7.16 3.47
N PRO A 124 -18.39 6.12 3.57
CA PRO A 124 -19.83 6.24 3.30
C PRO A 124 -20.63 7.08 4.32
#